data_AF-A0A950CUE9-F1
#
_entry.id   AF-A0A950CUE9-F1
#
_cell.length_a   1.000
_cell.length_b   1.000
_cell.length_c   1.000
_cell.angle_alpha   90.00
_cell.angle_beta   90.00
_cell.angle_gamma   90.00
#
_symmetry.space_group_name_H-M   'P 1'
#
loop_
_entity.id
_entity.type
_entity.pdbx_description
1 polymer ?
#
loop_
_entity_poly.entity_id
_entity_poly.type
_entity_poly.pdbx_seq_one_letter_code
_entity_poly.pdbx_strand_id
1 'polypeptide(L)'
;LSQAKRYCTEFAAGGFHDWRLPAIDELQTLFGGPANENGRHTKGPIKITGWEWSSTTAEQEGEAWVLDFADGGRASVAAGDSGLNRALCVRNE
;
A
#
# COMPACT_ATOMS: atom_id res chain seq x y z
N LEU A 1 -1.61 -8.81 -7.11
CA LEU A 1 -1.79 -9.26 -5.72
C LEU A 1 -0.83 -10.37 -5.30
N SER A 2 -0.78 -11.54 -5.98
CA SER A 2 0.11 -12.65 -5.57
C SER A 2 1.59 -12.25 -5.49
N GLN A 3 2.07 -11.46 -6.44
CA GLN A 3 3.43 -10.93 -6.45
C GLN A 3 3.68 -9.91 -5.32
N ALA A 4 2.78 -8.94 -5.11
CA ALA A 4 2.92 -7.94 -4.04
C ALA A 4 2.90 -8.56 -2.63
N LYS A 5 1.99 -9.52 -2.40
CA LYS A 5 1.94 -10.30 -1.16
C LYS A 5 3.25 -11.06 -0.95
N ARG A 6 3.69 -11.79 -1.98
CA ARG A 6 4.94 -12.55 -1.94
C ARG A 6 6.15 -11.67 -1.65
N TYR A 7 6.26 -10.54 -2.35
CA TYR A 7 7.32 -9.56 -2.16
C TYR A 7 7.41 -9.15 -0.69
N CYS A 8 6.29 -8.77 -0.07
CA CYS A 8 6.31 -8.36 1.33
C CYS A 8 6.62 -9.51 2.29
N THR A 9 6.15 -10.73 2.04
CA THR A 9 6.46 -11.88 2.92
C THR A 9 7.90 -12.37 2.81
N GLU A 10 8.54 -12.16 1.67
CA GLU A 10 9.96 -12.51 1.45
C GLU A 10 10.90 -11.33 1.79
N PHE A 11 10.34 -10.15 2.04
CA PHE A 11 11.11 -8.94 2.34
C PHE A 11 11.79 -9.05 3.72
N ALA A 12 13.07 -8.66 3.77
CA ALA A 12 13.85 -8.60 4.99
C ALA A 12 14.57 -7.25 5.06
N ALA A 13 14.25 -6.47 6.09
CA ALA A 13 14.85 -5.17 6.34
C ALA A 13 14.90 -4.87 7.84
N GLY A 14 15.94 -4.16 8.26
CA GLY A 14 16.11 -3.75 9.66
C GLY A 14 16.25 -4.90 10.66
N GLY A 15 16.60 -6.12 10.21
CA GLY A 15 16.65 -7.32 11.04
C GLY A 15 15.31 -8.02 11.24
N PHE A 16 14.26 -7.56 10.54
CA PHE A 16 12.91 -8.11 10.64
C PHE A 16 12.54 -8.92 9.39
N HIS A 17 11.78 -9.99 9.60
CA HIS A 17 11.24 -10.90 8.58
C HIS A 17 9.72 -11.03 8.66
N ASP A 18 9.08 -10.26 9.54
CA ASP A 18 7.64 -10.29 9.83
C ASP A 18 6.85 -9.28 8.99
N TRP A 19 7.33 -9.02 7.77
CA TRP A 19 6.73 -8.06 6.85
C TRP A 19 5.54 -8.68 6.10
N ARG A 20 4.53 -7.87 5.85
CA ARG A 20 3.33 -8.25 5.09
C ARG A 20 2.80 -7.09 4.26
N LEU A 21 1.93 -7.42 3.32
CA LEU A 21 1.14 -6.42 2.60
C LEU A 21 0.01 -5.91 3.53
N PRO A 22 -0.16 -4.58 3.72
CA PRO A 22 -1.18 -4.00 4.59
C PRO A 22 -2.60 -4.20 4.03
N ALA A 23 -3.61 -4.09 4.89
CA ALA A 23 -5.01 -3.92 4.48
C ALA A 23 -5.26 -2.47 3.99
N ILE A 24 -6.38 -2.26 3.28
CA ILE A 24 -6.67 -0.95 2.66
C ILE A 24 -6.89 0.13 3.71
N ASP A 25 -7.48 -0.24 4.84
CA ASP A 25 -7.71 0.68 5.95
C ASP A 25 -6.41 1.06 6.65
N GLU A 26 -5.46 0.12 6.78
CA GLU A 26 -4.13 0.43 7.32
C GLU A 26 -3.40 1.43 6.42
N LEU A 27 -3.41 1.23 5.09
CA LEU A 27 -2.87 2.20 4.14
C LEU A 27 -3.52 3.57 4.30
N GLN A 28 -4.84 3.62 4.46
CA GLN A 28 -5.56 4.88 4.64
C GLN A 28 -5.11 5.62 5.90
N THR A 29 -4.75 4.93 6.98
CA THR A 29 -4.26 5.59 8.20
C THR A 29 -2.97 6.39 7.96
N LEU A 30 -2.17 6.00 6.96
CA LEU A 30 -0.93 6.66 6.57
C LEU A 30 -1.14 7.93 5.72
N PHE A 31 -2.39 8.21 5.30
CA PHE A 31 -2.75 9.39 4.54
C PHE A 31 -3.61 10.36 5.37
N GLY A 32 -3.44 11.66 5.14
CA GLY A 32 -4.18 12.76 5.77
C GLY A 32 -3.34 13.61 6.73
N GLY A 33 -3.96 14.67 7.24
CA GLY A 33 -3.28 15.68 8.06
C GLY A 33 -2.73 16.85 7.24
N PRO A 34 -1.94 17.76 7.84
CA PRO A 34 -1.32 18.86 7.12
C PRO A 34 -0.32 18.35 6.08
N ALA A 35 -0.18 19.08 4.98
CA ALA A 35 0.82 18.76 3.98
C ALA A 35 2.24 18.89 4.55
N ASN A 36 3.13 17.97 4.17
CA ASN A 36 4.55 18.03 4.47
C ASN A 36 5.29 19.05 3.57
N GLU A 37 6.61 19.15 3.72
CA GLU A 37 7.48 20.07 2.95
C GLU A 37 7.33 19.97 1.42
N ASN A 38 6.85 18.82 0.92
CA ASN A 38 6.64 18.55 -0.51
C ASN A 38 5.17 18.64 -0.93
N GLY A 39 4.30 19.22 -0.09
CA GLY A 39 2.87 19.34 -0.38
C GLY A 39 2.08 18.03 -0.25
N ARG A 40 2.63 17.00 0.38
CA ARG A 40 1.96 15.69 0.51
C ARG A 40 1.34 15.47 1.87
N HIS A 41 0.22 14.77 1.90
CA HIS A 41 -0.51 14.44 3.11
C HIS A 41 -0.12 13.07 3.68
N THR A 42 1.11 12.60 3.46
CA THR A 42 1.61 11.36 4.06
C THR A 42 1.97 11.58 5.52
N LYS A 43 1.57 10.65 6.41
CA LYS A 43 1.91 10.70 7.83
C LYS A 43 3.25 10.01 8.12
N GLY A 44 3.94 10.51 9.14
CA GLY A 44 5.22 9.97 9.58
C GLY A 44 6.38 10.24 8.61
N PRO A 45 7.53 9.57 8.79
CA PRO A 45 8.73 9.80 7.98
C PRO A 45 8.67 9.16 6.57
N ILE A 46 7.48 8.86 6.07
CA ILE A 46 7.29 8.09 4.83
C ILE A 46 7.18 9.04 3.64
N LYS A 47 8.04 8.82 2.64
CA LYS A 47 8.05 9.54 1.35
C LYS A 47 7.50 8.64 0.25
N ILE A 48 6.18 8.48 0.21
CA ILE A 48 5.48 7.64 -0.79
C ILE A 48 4.64 8.49 -1.76
N THR A 49 4.30 7.92 -2.91
CA THR A 49 3.49 8.50 -4.01
C THR A 49 2.56 7.47 -4.60
N GLY A 50 1.64 7.86 -5.46
CA GLY A 50 1.02 6.93 -6.41
C GLY A 50 0.30 5.75 -5.75
N TRP A 51 0.04 4.73 -6.56
CA TRP A 51 -0.83 3.62 -6.21
C TRP A 51 -0.09 2.50 -5.48
N GLU A 52 -0.66 2.08 -4.35
CA GLU A 52 -0.10 1.03 -3.50
C GLU A 52 -1.12 -0.09 -3.29
N TRP A 53 -0.68 -1.33 -3.52
CA TRP A 53 -1.47 -2.55 -3.34
C TRP A 53 -1.86 -2.77 -1.89
N SER A 54 -3.12 -3.15 -1.69
CA SER A 54 -3.63 -3.69 -0.43
C SER A 54 -3.80 -5.21 -0.50
N SER A 55 -3.73 -5.85 0.66
CA SER A 55 -4.09 -7.26 0.86
C SER A 55 -5.60 -7.51 0.87
N THR A 56 -6.41 -6.46 1.03
CA THR A 56 -7.89 -6.48 1.03
C THR A 56 -8.42 -6.80 -0.36
N THR A 57 -9.27 -7.82 -0.45
CA THR A 57 -9.99 -8.18 -1.68
C THR A 57 -11.04 -7.13 -2.01
N ALA A 58 -11.21 -6.85 -3.30
CA ALA A 58 -12.32 -6.02 -3.76
C ALA A 58 -13.63 -6.82 -3.83
N GLU A 59 -14.74 -6.10 -4.07
CA GLU A 59 -16.06 -6.73 -4.25
C GLU A 59 -16.11 -7.60 -5.52
N GLN A 60 -15.47 -7.13 -6.59
CA GLN A 60 -15.41 -7.86 -7.85
C GLN A 60 -14.33 -8.95 -7.81
N GLU A 61 -14.70 -10.14 -8.28
CA GLU A 61 -13.77 -11.26 -8.38
C GLU A 61 -12.59 -10.90 -9.30
N GLY A 62 -11.38 -11.25 -8.86
CA GLY A 62 -10.15 -10.94 -9.59
C GLY A 62 -9.65 -9.51 -9.42
N GLU A 63 -10.29 -8.69 -8.59
CA GLU A 63 -9.84 -7.33 -8.25
C GLU A 63 -9.30 -7.23 -6.81
N ALA A 64 -8.48 -6.21 -6.58
CA ALA A 64 -7.95 -5.86 -5.27
C ALA A 64 -7.92 -4.34 -5.09
N TRP A 65 -7.98 -3.91 -3.83
CA TRP A 65 -7.92 -2.50 -3.51
C TRP A 65 -6.50 -1.94 -3.63
N VAL A 66 -6.42 -0.70 -4.10
CA VAL A 66 -5.23 0.15 -4.09
C VAL A 66 -5.56 1.50 -3.45
N LEU A 67 -4.55 2.15 -2.85
CA LEU A 67 -4.63 3.53 -2.37
C LEU A 67 -3.66 4.40 -3.16
N ASP A 68 -4.11 5.56 -3.65
CA ASP A 68 -3.23 6.59 -4.22
C ASP A 68 -2.75 7.54 -3.12
N PHE A 69 -1.44 7.66 -2.93
CA PHE A 69 -0.83 8.63 -2.01
C PHE A 69 -0.69 10.04 -2.59
N ALA A 70 -1.15 10.30 -3.81
CA ALA A 70 -1.29 11.65 -4.36
C ALA A 70 -2.48 12.39 -3.74
N ASP A 71 -3.63 11.74 -3.60
CA ASP A 71 -4.88 12.35 -3.16
C ASP A 71 -5.64 11.54 -2.07
N GLY A 72 -5.17 10.35 -1.72
CA GLY A 72 -5.79 9.47 -0.72
C GLY A 72 -6.95 8.65 -1.26
N GLY A 73 -7.13 8.59 -2.58
CA GLY A 73 -8.20 7.88 -3.25
C GLY A 73 -8.02 6.36 -3.18
N ARG A 74 -9.13 5.64 -3.00
CA ARG A 74 -9.18 4.17 -3.12
C ARG A 74 -9.71 3.79 -4.49
N ALA A 75 -9.11 2.79 -5.11
CA ALA A 75 -9.65 2.20 -6.34
C ALA A 75 -9.61 0.67 -6.27
N SER A 76 -10.58 0.04 -6.91
CA SER A 76 -10.54 -1.39 -7.20
C SER A 76 -9.91 -1.57 -8.58
N VAL A 77 -8.91 -2.43 -8.67
CA VAL A 77 -8.18 -2.70 -9.91
C VAL A 77 -7.92 -4.19 -10.07
N ALA A 78 -7.71 -4.64 -11.30
CA ALA A 78 -7.42 -6.04 -11.59
C ALA A 78 -6.21 -6.52 -10.78
N ALA A 79 -6.36 -7.56 -9.97
CA ALA A 79 -5.32 -8.07 -9.09
C ALA A 79 -4.10 -8.62 -9.84
N GLY A 80 -4.21 -8.87 -11.15
CA GLY A 80 -3.10 -9.24 -12.03
C GLY A 80 -2.39 -8.05 -12.69
N ASP A 81 -2.84 -6.82 -12.45
CA ASP A 81 -2.25 -5.63 -13.05
C ASP A 81 -0.77 -5.51 -12.64
N SER A 82 0.08 -5.36 -13.64
CA SER A 82 1.52 -5.19 -13.53
C SER A 82 1.97 -3.79 -13.94
N GLY A 83 1.02 -2.86 -14.06
CA GLY A 83 1.25 -1.44 -14.32
C GLY A 83 1.96 -0.72 -13.17
N LEU A 84 1.42 0.43 -12.75
CA LEU A 84 2.12 1.39 -11.90
C LEU A 84 1.96 1.14 -10.38
N ASN A 85 1.25 0.09 -10.00
CA ASN A 85 0.92 -0.20 -8.60
C ASN A 85 2.09 -0.87 -7.87
N ARG A 86 2.46 -0.35 -6.70
CA ARG A 86 3.61 -0.80 -5.90
C ARG A 86 3.16 -1.50 -4.62
N ALA A 87 4.11 -2.02 -3.86
CA ALA A 87 3.87 -2.69 -2.59
C ALA A 87 4.58 -1.94 -1.46
N LEU A 88 3.80 -1.31 -0.57
CA LEU A 88 4.30 -0.79 0.71
C LEU A 88 4.11 -1.87 1.78
N CYS A 89 5.20 -2.49 2.24
CA CYS A 89 5.13 -3.53 3.27
C CYS A 89 5.10 -2.92 4.67
N VAL A 90 4.30 -3.51 5.55
CA VAL A 90 4.19 -3.16 6.98
C VAL A 90 4.59 -4.36 7.84
N ARG A 91 4.99 -4.12 9.09
CA ARG A 91 5.28 -5.20 10.03
C ARG A 91 4.00 -5.77 10.62
N ASN A 92 4.03 -7.04 11.00
CA ASN A 92 3.02 -7.60 11.91
C ASN A 92 3.16 -6.98 13.30
N GLU A 93 2.04 -6.61 13.91
CA GLU A 93 1.97 -6.24 15.34
C GLU A 93 1.93 -7.50 16.22
#